data_AF-A0AAN6VY25-F1
#
_entry.id   AF-A0AAN6VY25-F1
#
_cell.length_a   1.000
_cell.length_b   1.000
_cell.length_c   1.000
_cell.angle_alpha   90.00
_cell.angle_beta   90.00
_cell.angle_gamma   90.00
#
_symmetry.space_group_name_H-M   'P 1'
#
loop_
_entity.id
_entity.type
_entity.pdbx_description
1 polymer ?
#
loop_
_entity_poly.entity_id
_entity_poly.type
_entity_poly.pdbx_seq_one_letter_code
_entity_poly.pdbx_strand_id
1 'polypeptide(L)'
;MVPPPWDRAPEKDTLFVLVTGANSGIGFGICQRLIDDYLSTRSLTSHLILIPTTRSLKKSQETITALREHAQKFAESSPALRSRTGQNYNPQQATRRIHILSVQIDLCNLPTITAAASQLLDGTLSSPSTSPLFESLTNVKIPRLDSIIFNAGIGGWYGLNYAKVAHNIFTKGLISATTWPTFKGGNSGQTITPAPGSQDTMGEVFCANVFGHYLFAQKLVPLLSRPASSSLSPGRIIWESSIDADWDTFSLDDLQALETNAAYESTKRLTDVLALTSSLPTSKPYVDKYLSVSEDKTPPKIYLAHPGIVQTTLFPLNAFMFFWYQVVLYLVRWMGSPWHPITGYNGSTAPAWLALAEQEALDSEDAERVKWGSAADRWGRCYVRKTEVDGWGWEGKVEELRELKKKGLLRGRKGGMELVKEERLVEFKELGGEVWKRLEALRGEWEGKL
;
A
#
# COMPACT_ATOMS: atom_id res chain seq x y z
N MET A 1 15.70 12.42 29.42
CA MET A 1 15.67 11.80 28.07
C MET A 1 15.85 12.94 27.07
N VAL A 2 16.72 12.80 26.06
CA VAL A 2 16.88 13.84 25.04
C VAL A 2 15.60 13.86 24.19
N PRO A 3 14.90 15.00 24.04
CA PRO A 3 13.69 15.05 23.24
C PRO A 3 14.03 14.73 21.78
N PRO A 4 13.18 13.98 21.06
CA PRO A 4 13.42 13.69 19.66
C PRO A 4 13.51 14.98 18.82
N PRO A 5 14.25 14.96 17.69
CA PRO A 5 14.53 16.16 16.91
C PRO A 5 13.27 16.89 16.41
N TRP A 6 12.19 16.15 16.13
CA TRP A 6 10.95 16.69 15.60
C TRP A 6 10.08 17.41 16.63
N ASP A 7 10.32 17.24 17.94
CA ASP A 7 9.54 17.95 18.99
C ASP A 7 9.73 19.47 18.95
N ARG A 8 10.77 19.94 18.25
CA ARG A 8 11.06 21.37 18.05
C ARG A 8 10.37 21.95 16.82
N ALA A 9 9.82 21.11 15.96
CA ALA A 9 9.13 21.53 14.74
C ALA A 9 7.62 21.67 15.02
N PRO A 10 6.94 22.65 14.39
CA PRO A 10 5.48 22.69 14.39
C PRO A 10 4.89 21.37 13.88
N GLU A 11 3.73 20.96 14.39
CA GLU A 11 3.13 19.68 13.99
C GLU A 11 2.96 19.54 12.48
N LYS A 12 2.53 20.61 11.80
CA LYS A 12 2.39 20.67 10.33
C LYS A 12 3.70 20.44 9.55
N ASP A 13 4.85 20.60 10.20
CA ASP A 13 6.17 20.41 9.63
C ASP A 13 6.75 19.03 9.99
N THR A 14 5.93 18.11 10.47
CA THR A 14 6.33 16.72 10.78
C THR A 14 5.40 15.75 10.08
N LEU A 15 5.95 14.69 9.49
CA LEU A 15 5.18 13.67 8.79
C LEU A 15 5.58 12.27 9.25
N PHE A 16 4.64 11.53 9.84
CA PHE A 16 4.82 10.17 10.35
C PHE A 16 4.18 9.15 9.41
N VAL A 17 4.99 8.31 8.76
CA VAL A 17 4.50 7.31 7.81
C VAL A 17 4.97 5.91 8.19
N LEU A 18 4.01 5.00 8.39
CA LEU A 18 4.27 3.58 8.60
C LEU A 18 4.08 2.81 7.28
N VAL A 19 4.99 1.90 6.95
CA VAL A 19 4.91 1.08 5.72
C VAL A 19 5.11 -0.39 6.09
N THR A 20 4.12 -1.23 5.76
CA THR A 20 4.23 -2.66 6.05
C THR A 20 5.05 -3.41 4.99
N GLY A 21 5.87 -4.38 5.42
CA GLY A 21 6.63 -5.24 4.50
C GLY A 21 7.69 -4.47 3.70
N ALA A 22 8.43 -3.59 4.38
CA ALA A 22 9.30 -2.61 3.74
C ALA A 22 10.78 -3.03 3.59
N ASN A 23 11.11 -4.30 3.83
CA ASN A 23 12.50 -4.78 3.76
C ASN A 23 13.01 -5.07 2.34
N SER A 24 12.13 -5.07 1.33
CA SER A 24 12.49 -5.29 -0.07
C SER A 24 11.36 -4.85 -1.00
N GLY A 25 11.57 -4.98 -2.31
CA GLY A 25 10.51 -4.86 -3.31
C GLY A 25 9.81 -3.48 -3.30
N ILE A 26 8.48 -3.50 -3.38
CA ILE A 26 7.67 -2.29 -3.45
C ILE A 26 7.68 -1.52 -2.13
N GLY A 27 7.52 -2.19 -0.99
CA GLY A 27 7.57 -1.56 0.34
C GLY A 27 8.85 -0.78 0.60
N PHE A 28 10.00 -1.35 0.24
CA PHE A 28 11.28 -0.61 0.31
C PHE A 28 11.29 0.58 -0.66
N GLY A 29 10.80 0.37 -1.89
CA GLY A 29 10.62 1.44 -2.88
C GLY A 29 9.67 2.56 -2.44
N ILE A 30 8.66 2.27 -1.62
CA ILE A 30 7.77 3.26 -1.00
C ILE A 30 8.57 4.12 -0.03
N CYS A 31 9.35 3.53 0.87
CA CYS A 31 10.20 4.30 1.78
C CYS A 31 11.22 5.16 1.03
N GLN A 32 11.89 4.62 0.00
CA GLN A 32 12.81 5.39 -0.84
C GLN A 32 12.13 6.58 -1.51
N ARG A 33 10.97 6.35 -2.13
CA ARG A 33 10.23 7.39 -2.85
C ARG A 33 9.69 8.46 -1.91
N LEU A 34 9.21 8.08 -0.73
CA LEU A 34 8.81 9.01 0.32
C LEU A 34 9.98 9.92 0.73
N ILE A 35 11.19 9.38 0.91
CA ILE A 35 12.39 10.20 1.20
C ILE A 35 12.64 11.22 0.09
N ASP A 36 12.69 10.75 -1.15
CA ASP A 36 13.05 11.57 -2.32
C ASP A 36 12.03 12.69 -2.56
N ASP A 37 10.75 12.33 -2.61
CA ASP A 37 9.66 13.26 -2.89
C ASP A 37 9.48 14.23 -1.72
N TYR A 38 9.62 13.76 -0.46
CA TYR A 38 9.55 14.63 0.73
C TYR A 38 10.66 15.67 0.73
N LEU A 39 11.92 15.26 0.56
CA LEU A 39 13.05 16.20 0.54
C LEU A 39 12.91 17.20 -0.62
N SER A 40 12.39 16.74 -1.76
CA SER A 40 12.21 17.57 -2.96
C SER A 40 11.09 18.60 -2.81
N THR A 41 10.02 18.30 -2.07
CA THR A 41 8.80 19.13 -2.05
C THR A 41 8.54 19.86 -0.73
N ARG A 42 8.92 19.29 0.43
CA ARG A 42 8.57 19.83 1.75
C ARG A 42 9.55 20.86 2.28
N SER A 43 9.11 21.73 3.18
CA SER A 43 9.91 22.85 3.74
C SER A 43 11.27 22.39 4.25
N LEU A 44 12.31 23.23 4.14
CA LEU A 44 13.67 22.88 4.58
C LEU A 44 13.80 22.64 6.09
N THR A 45 12.78 23.00 6.87
CA THR A 45 12.73 22.81 8.32
C THR A 45 11.86 21.62 8.74
N SER A 46 11.19 20.96 7.80
CA SER A 46 10.22 19.90 8.11
C SER A 46 10.90 18.53 8.25
N HIS A 47 10.35 17.64 9.08
CA HIS A 47 10.91 16.31 9.38
C HIS A 47 10.02 15.16 8.89
N LEU A 48 10.64 14.17 8.22
CA LEU A 48 9.99 12.92 7.84
C LEU A 48 10.39 11.84 8.84
N ILE A 49 9.39 11.18 9.42
CA ILE A 49 9.55 10.03 10.30
C ILE A 49 8.97 8.81 9.57
N LEU A 50 9.85 7.93 9.09
CA LEU A 50 9.49 6.67 8.46
C LEU A 50 9.58 5.51 9.45
N ILE A 51 8.56 4.66 9.45
CA ILE A 51 8.46 3.46 10.28
C ILE A 51 8.23 2.25 9.36
N PRO A 52 9.26 1.78 8.63
CA PRO A 52 9.20 0.49 7.94
C PRO A 52 8.96 -0.66 8.94
N THR A 53 8.06 -1.58 8.62
CA THR A 53 7.89 -2.81 9.39
C THR A 53 8.53 -4.00 8.70
N THR A 54 9.07 -4.93 9.50
CA THR A 54 9.67 -6.17 9.01
C THR A 54 9.39 -7.32 9.99
N ARG A 55 9.63 -8.57 9.59
CA ARG A 55 9.39 -9.74 10.46
C ARG A 55 10.46 -9.97 11.54
N SER A 56 11.60 -9.27 11.51
CA SER A 56 12.68 -9.51 12.47
C SER A 56 13.54 -8.29 12.75
N LEU A 57 14.19 -8.27 13.91
CA LEU A 57 15.09 -7.19 14.30
C LEU A 57 16.25 -7.03 13.29
N LYS A 58 16.83 -8.14 12.83
CA LYS A 58 17.90 -8.12 11.82
C LYS A 58 17.45 -7.43 10.53
N LYS A 59 16.30 -7.83 9.97
CA LYS A 59 15.75 -7.21 8.75
C LYS A 59 15.44 -5.73 8.98
N SER A 60 14.99 -5.36 10.17
CA SER A 60 14.72 -3.97 10.53
C SER A 60 16.00 -3.14 10.49
N GLN A 61 17.09 -3.63 11.08
CA GLN A 61 18.40 -2.96 11.07
C GLN A 61 18.96 -2.83 9.65
N GLU A 62 18.92 -3.90 8.84
CA GLU A 62 19.35 -3.88 7.45
C GLU A 62 18.54 -2.87 6.62
N THR A 63 17.22 -2.82 6.82
CA THR A 63 16.32 -1.88 6.14
C THR A 63 16.63 -0.43 6.53
N ILE A 64 16.80 -0.15 7.83
CA ILE A 64 17.15 1.19 8.32
C ILE A 64 18.48 1.65 7.71
N THR A 65 19.50 0.80 7.71
CA THR A 65 20.81 1.11 7.13
C THR A 65 20.70 1.43 5.65
N ALA A 66 20.03 0.57 4.87
CA ALA A 66 19.86 0.79 3.43
C ALA A 66 19.05 2.05 3.10
N LEU A 67 18.03 2.40 3.91
CA LEU A 67 17.27 3.64 3.72
C LEU A 67 18.08 4.88 4.10
N ARG A 68 18.94 4.81 5.13
CA ARG A 68 19.90 5.88 5.46
C ARG A 68 20.90 6.08 4.32
N GLU A 69 21.48 5.00 3.79
CA GLU A 69 22.38 5.07 2.62
C GLU A 69 21.67 5.68 1.40
N HIS A 70 20.42 5.30 1.14
CA HIS A 70 19.61 5.90 0.08
C HIS A 70 19.39 7.40 0.30
N ALA A 71 18.98 7.80 1.51
CA ALA A 71 18.76 9.21 1.85
C ALA A 71 20.03 10.05 1.68
N GLN A 72 21.18 9.53 2.11
CA GLN A 72 22.48 10.18 1.91
C GLN A 72 22.78 10.33 0.43
N LYS A 73 22.67 9.24 -0.34
CA LYS A 73 22.94 9.27 -1.79
C LYS A 73 22.04 10.27 -2.51
N PHE A 74 20.75 10.31 -2.18
CA PHE A 74 19.81 11.26 -2.77
C PHE A 74 20.17 12.69 -2.39
N ALA A 75 20.48 12.94 -1.11
CA ALA A 75 20.92 14.24 -0.63
C ALA A 75 22.18 14.72 -1.37
N GLU A 76 23.16 13.86 -1.62
CA GLU A 76 24.42 14.23 -2.29
C GLU A 76 24.27 14.40 -3.81
N SER A 77 23.44 13.59 -4.46
CA SER A 77 23.40 13.49 -5.92
C SER A 77 22.26 14.26 -6.58
N SER A 78 21.17 14.58 -5.88
CA SER A 78 19.95 15.12 -6.48
C SER A 78 20.14 16.54 -7.03
N PRO A 79 19.97 16.75 -8.35
CA PRO A 79 19.96 18.09 -8.94
C PRO A 79 18.79 18.94 -8.45
N ALA A 80 17.64 18.33 -8.16
CA ALA A 80 16.44 19.01 -7.70
C ALA A 80 16.62 19.65 -6.30
N LEU A 81 17.35 18.97 -5.41
CA LEU A 81 17.67 19.54 -4.10
C LEU A 81 18.63 20.72 -4.22
N ARG A 82 19.69 20.57 -5.04
CA ARG A 82 20.66 21.65 -5.29
C ARG A 82 20.00 22.87 -5.91
N SER A 83 19.15 22.70 -6.91
CA SER A 83 18.47 23.83 -7.56
C SER A 83 17.53 24.57 -6.60
N ARG A 84 16.88 23.86 -5.69
CA ARG A 84 15.94 24.43 -4.71
C ARG A 84 16.63 25.22 -3.60
N THR A 85 17.79 24.77 -3.15
CA THR A 85 18.49 25.33 -1.97
C THR A 85 19.62 26.30 -2.33
N GLY A 86 20.02 26.34 -3.61
CA GLY A 86 21.03 27.26 -4.12
C GLY A 86 22.47 26.81 -3.82
N GLN A 87 23.42 27.72 -4.00
CA GLN A 87 24.86 27.41 -3.90
C GLN A 87 25.33 26.98 -2.50
N ASN A 88 24.55 27.27 -1.45
CA ASN A 88 24.87 26.93 -0.06
C ASN A 88 24.23 25.60 0.41
N TYR A 89 23.82 24.75 -0.52
CA TYR A 89 23.22 23.46 -0.20
C TYR A 89 24.17 22.57 0.61
N ASN A 90 23.66 22.06 1.72
CA ASN A 90 24.38 21.15 2.59
C ASN A 90 23.61 19.82 2.69
N PRO A 91 24.11 18.72 2.08
CA PRO A 91 23.46 17.40 2.13
C PRO A 91 23.17 16.91 3.56
N GLN A 92 24.03 17.25 4.53
CA GLN A 92 23.86 16.88 5.94
C GLN A 92 22.59 17.49 6.54
N GLN A 93 22.20 18.70 6.12
CA GLN A 93 20.96 19.32 6.58
C GLN A 93 19.72 18.57 6.05
N ALA A 94 19.80 17.99 4.85
CA ALA A 94 18.73 17.17 4.30
C ALA A 94 18.60 15.84 5.06
N THR A 95 19.71 15.14 5.31
CA THR A 95 19.67 13.83 5.99
C THR A 95 19.22 13.93 7.46
N ARG A 96 19.56 15.01 8.17
CA ARG A 96 19.09 15.25 9.56
C ARG A 96 17.58 15.44 9.71
N ARG A 97 16.87 15.63 8.58
CA ARG A 97 15.41 15.73 8.55
C ARG A 97 14.72 14.37 8.38
N ILE A 98 15.49 13.32 8.09
CA ILE A 98 14.99 11.98 7.81
C ILE A 98 15.26 11.08 9.01
N HIS A 99 14.18 10.65 9.66
CA HIS A 99 14.19 9.81 10.84
C HIS A 99 13.61 8.45 10.48
N ILE A 100 14.37 7.38 10.67
CA ILE A 100 13.92 6.03 10.30
C ILE A 100 13.94 5.15 11.54
N LEU A 101 12.77 4.69 11.93
CA LEU A 101 12.52 3.77 13.05
C LEU A 101 11.94 2.47 12.49
N SER A 102 11.76 1.44 13.32
CA SER A 102 11.09 0.22 12.85
C SER A 102 10.40 -0.50 14.00
N VAL A 103 9.31 -1.19 13.67
CA VAL A 103 8.59 -2.10 14.55
C VAL A 103 8.50 -3.47 13.86
N GLN A 104 8.62 -4.55 14.63
CA GLN A 104 8.52 -5.90 14.08
C GLN A 104 7.07 -6.36 14.06
N ILE A 105 6.65 -6.93 12.94
CA ILE A 105 5.31 -7.47 12.76
C ILE A 105 5.35 -8.62 11.76
N ASP A 106 4.63 -9.69 12.07
CA ASP A 106 4.28 -10.72 11.10
C ASP A 106 2.75 -10.82 11.02
N LEU A 107 2.20 -10.44 9.87
CA LEU A 107 0.75 -10.34 9.67
C LEU A 107 0.05 -11.70 9.76
N CYS A 108 0.78 -12.80 9.57
CA CYS A 108 0.26 -14.15 9.76
C CYS A 108 0.40 -14.66 11.22
N ASN A 109 0.96 -13.86 12.12
CA ASN A 109 1.11 -14.17 13.54
C ASN A 109 0.43 -13.06 14.37
N LEU A 110 -0.87 -13.23 14.62
CA LEU A 110 -1.73 -12.18 15.17
C LEU A 110 -1.26 -11.60 16.52
N PRO A 111 -0.71 -12.39 17.47
CA PRO A 111 -0.09 -11.83 18.68
C PRO A 111 0.99 -10.77 18.39
N THR A 112 1.76 -10.91 17.32
CA THR A 112 2.78 -9.91 16.94
C THR A 112 2.16 -8.60 16.47
N ILE A 113 0.94 -8.63 15.93
CA ILE A 113 0.18 -7.44 15.54
C ILE A 113 -0.21 -6.64 16.78
N THR A 114 -0.74 -7.33 17.81
CA THR A 114 -1.07 -6.70 19.09
C THR A 114 0.18 -6.13 19.75
N ALA A 115 1.27 -6.88 19.81
CA ALA A 115 2.54 -6.42 20.38
C ALA A 115 3.09 -5.18 19.64
N ALA A 116 3.07 -5.19 18.30
CA ALA A 116 3.51 -4.05 17.50
C ALA A 116 2.64 -2.81 17.73
N ALA A 117 1.31 -2.97 17.80
CA ALA A 117 0.39 -1.88 18.08
C ALA A 117 0.60 -1.28 19.47
N SER A 118 0.70 -2.12 20.51
CA SER A 118 1.01 -1.67 21.88
C SER A 118 2.36 -0.96 21.97
N GLN A 119 3.38 -1.44 21.24
CA GLN A 119 4.68 -0.77 21.20
C GLN A 119 4.59 0.63 20.59
N LEU A 120 3.77 0.82 19.54
CA LEU A 120 3.58 2.12 18.89
C LEU A 120 2.73 3.09 19.74
N LEU A 121 1.72 2.58 20.44
CA LEU A 121 0.80 3.38 21.26
C LEU A 121 1.41 3.79 22.60
N ASP A 122 1.90 2.80 23.34
CA ASP A 122 2.26 2.96 24.76
C ASP A 122 3.78 2.90 24.99
N GLY A 123 4.48 2.27 24.05
CA GLY A 123 5.90 2.02 24.11
C GLY A 123 6.77 3.11 23.48
N THR A 124 7.98 2.69 23.12
CA THR A 124 8.97 3.53 22.46
C THR A 124 9.70 2.75 21.38
N LEU A 125 10.21 3.48 20.39
CA LEU A 125 11.09 2.94 19.36
C LEU A 125 12.51 3.49 19.53
N SER A 126 13.50 2.75 19.01
CA SER A 126 14.90 3.15 18.99
C SER A 126 15.52 2.85 17.63
N SER A 127 16.38 3.74 17.16
CA SER A 127 17.16 3.58 15.93
C SER A 127 18.47 4.34 16.10
N PRO A 128 19.42 3.77 16.87
CA PRO A 128 20.70 4.40 17.09
C PRO A 128 21.45 4.58 15.75
N SER A 129 22.24 5.66 15.67
CA SER A 129 23.12 5.94 14.54
C SER A 129 24.49 6.32 15.07
N THR A 130 25.54 5.76 14.46
CA THR A 130 26.93 6.19 14.68
C THR A 130 27.37 7.23 13.65
N SER A 131 26.59 7.45 12.59
CA SER A 131 26.89 8.43 11.54
C SER A 131 26.43 9.83 11.98
N PRO A 132 27.26 10.88 11.83
CA PRO A 132 26.88 12.26 12.13
C PRO A 132 25.85 12.85 11.14
N LEU A 133 25.53 12.11 10.07
CA LEU A 133 24.55 12.48 9.05
C LEU A 133 23.10 12.25 9.51
N PHE A 134 22.90 11.35 10.47
CA PHE A 134 21.58 10.94 10.95
C PHE A 134 21.50 11.09 12.46
N GLU A 135 20.38 11.61 12.93
CA GLU A 135 20.10 11.72 14.36
C GLU A 135 19.96 10.32 14.97
N SER A 136 20.59 10.13 16.13
CA SER A 136 20.49 8.89 16.90
C SER A 136 19.25 8.96 17.77
N LEU A 137 18.32 8.02 17.58
CA LEU A 137 17.03 8.02 18.28
C LEU A 137 17.00 6.90 19.30
N THR A 138 16.71 7.23 20.56
CA THR A 138 16.66 6.27 21.66
C THR A 138 15.41 6.48 22.49
N ASN A 139 14.59 5.45 22.60
CA ASN A 139 13.36 5.40 23.40
C ASN A 139 12.41 6.57 23.10
N VAL A 140 12.18 6.83 21.81
CA VAL A 140 11.31 7.90 21.35
C VAL A 140 9.86 7.41 21.24
N LYS A 141 8.91 8.26 21.60
CA LYS A 141 7.47 7.99 21.43
C LYS A 141 7.00 8.42 20.04
N ILE A 142 6.02 7.70 19.50
CA ILE A 142 5.34 8.07 18.26
C ILE A 142 4.04 8.80 18.64
N PRO A 143 3.95 10.12 18.44
CA PRO A 143 2.79 10.89 18.91
C PRO A 143 1.54 10.67 18.03
N ARG A 144 1.74 10.33 16.76
CA ARG A 144 0.69 10.09 15.77
C ARG A 144 1.25 9.36 14.54
N LEU A 145 0.35 8.91 13.69
CA LEU A 145 0.64 8.46 12.32
C LEU A 145 -0.18 9.32 11.36
N ASP A 146 0.47 9.95 10.39
CA ASP A 146 -0.18 10.72 9.33
C ASP A 146 -0.59 9.83 8.17
N SER A 147 0.16 8.75 7.93
CA SER A 147 -0.23 7.73 6.97
C SER A 147 0.25 6.34 7.39
N ILE A 148 -0.55 5.33 7.08
CA ILE A 148 -0.16 3.93 7.11
C ILE A 148 -0.37 3.34 5.71
N ILE A 149 0.65 2.67 5.18
CA ILE A 149 0.64 2.07 3.85
C ILE A 149 0.73 0.55 3.98
N PHE A 150 -0.36 -0.13 3.63
CA PHE A 150 -0.50 -1.57 3.66
C PHE A 150 -0.01 -2.20 2.35
N ASN A 151 1.30 -2.39 2.27
CA ASN A 151 2.01 -2.97 1.13
C ASN A 151 2.26 -4.48 1.28
N ALA A 152 2.49 -4.96 2.50
CA ALA A 152 2.88 -6.35 2.72
C ALA A 152 1.85 -7.34 2.12
N GLY A 153 2.34 -8.43 1.54
CA GLY A 153 1.45 -9.45 1.01
C GLY A 153 2.19 -10.62 0.40
N ILE A 154 1.45 -11.70 0.16
CA ILE A 154 1.92 -12.93 -0.47
C ILE A 154 0.98 -13.34 -1.61
N GLY A 155 1.52 -14.08 -2.58
CA GLY A 155 0.78 -14.53 -3.77
C GLY A 155 0.10 -15.90 -3.66
N GLY A 156 0.61 -16.80 -2.82
CA GLY A 156 0.08 -18.18 -2.75
C GLY A 156 0.26 -18.99 -4.05
N TRP A 157 1.25 -18.65 -4.87
CA TRP A 157 1.50 -19.32 -6.16
C TRP A 157 2.59 -20.40 -6.05
N TYR A 158 2.43 -21.48 -6.80
CA TYR A 158 3.46 -22.53 -6.95
C TYR A 158 4.24 -22.42 -8.27
N GLY A 159 3.74 -21.66 -9.25
CA GLY A 159 4.44 -21.48 -10.53
C GLY A 159 3.53 -21.08 -11.70
N LEU A 160 3.98 -21.36 -12.92
CA LEU A 160 3.29 -21.04 -14.17
C LEU A 160 2.74 -22.29 -14.85
N ASN A 161 1.56 -22.19 -15.44
CA ASN A 161 1.11 -23.15 -16.44
C ASN A 161 1.62 -22.70 -17.83
N TYR A 162 2.72 -23.29 -18.29
CA TYR A 162 3.40 -22.89 -19.53
C TYR A 162 2.54 -23.03 -20.80
N ALA A 163 1.64 -24.02 -20.86
CA ALA A 163 0.71 -24.15 -21.98
C ALA A 163 -0.27 -22.96 -22.00
N LYS A 164 -0.77 -22.57 -20.83
CA LYS A 164 -1.60 -21.36 -20.68
C LYS A 164 -0.82 -20.07 -20.94
N VAL A 165 0.49 -20.01 -20.67
CA VAL A 165 1.34 -18.86 -21.04
C VAL A 165 1.32 -18.66 -22.55
N ALA A 166 1.64 -19.70 -23.32
CA ALA A 166 1.62 -19.64 -24.78
C ALA A 166 0.21 -19.26 -25.27
N HIS A 167 -0.83 -19.96 -24.79
CA HIS A 167 -2.21 -19.68 -25.16
C HIS A 167 -2.61 -18.22 -24.89
N ASN A 168 -2.28 -17.68 -23.72
CA ASN A 168 -2.66 -16.32 -23.34
C ASN A 168 -1.92 -15.27 -24.20
N ILE A 169 -0.64 -15.48 -24.49
CA ILE A 169 0.13 -14.60 -25.40
C ILE A 169 -0.48 -14.64 -26.81
N PHE A 170 -0.77 -15.82 -27.36
CA PHE A 170 -1.34 -15.94 -28.71
C PHE A 170 -2.75 -15.38 -28.84
N THR A 171 -3.60 -15.54 -27.81
CA THR A 171 -5.02 -15.14 -27.87
C THR A 171 -5.29 -13.71 -27.42
N LYS A 172 -4.52 -13.18 -26.47
CA LYS A 172 -4.75 -11.84 -25.88
C LYS A 172 -3.62 -10.84 -26.17
N GLY A 173 -2.51 -11.31 -26.75
CA GLY A 173 -1.32 -10.51 -27.01
C GLY A 173 -0.43 -10.30 -25.78
N LEU A 174 0.83 -9.92 -26.05
CA LEU A 174 1.88 -9.83 -25.03
C LEU A 174 1.57 -8.81 -23.92
N ILE A 175 1.01 -7.65 -24.27
CA ILE A 175 0.65 -6.62 -23.28
C ILE A 175 -0.37 -7.16 -22.29
N SER A 176 -1.47 -7.76 -22.79
CA SER A 176 -2.49 -8.31 -21.91
C SER A 176 -1.94 -9.45 -21.06
N ALA A 177 -1.20 -10.39 -21.67
CA ALA A 177 -0.65 -11.55 -20.97
C ALA A 177 0.35 -11.19 -19.86
N THR A 178 0.98 -10.02 -19.93
CA THR A 178 1.95 -9.54 -18.93
C THR A 178 1.36 -8.49 -17.98
N THR A 179 0.12 -8.08 -18.18
CA THR A 179 -0.62 -7.16 -17.29
C THR A 179 -1.68 -7.91 -16.48
N TRP A 180 -2.42 -8.81 -17.11
CA TRP A 180 -3.49 -9.63 -16.52
C TRP A 180 -3.27 -11.11 -16.89
N PRO A 181 -2.25 -11.75 -16.32
CA PRO A 181 -1.88 -13.12 -16.66
C PRO A 181 -2.94 -14.13 -16.19
N THR A 182 -3.41 -15.00 -17.08
CA THR A 182 -4.41 -16.07 -16.75
C THR A 182 -3.78 -17.45 -16.58
N PHE A 183 -2.47 -17.50 -16.37
CA PHE A 183 -1.65 -18.72 -16.35
C PHE A 183 -0.90 -18.95 -15.04
N LYS A 184 -1.21 -18.17 -13.99
CA LYS A 184 -0.65 -18.34 -12.65
C LYS A 184 -1.22 -19.62 -12.04
N GLY A 185 -0.36 -20.48 -11.50
CA GLY A 185 -0.75 -21.64 -10.70
C GLY A 185 -0.78 -21.25 -9.24
N GLY A 186 -1.99 -21.15 -8.66
CA GLY A 186 -2.21 -20.87 -7.25
C GLY A 186 -2.50 -22.12 -6.44
N ASN A 187 -2.12 -22.11 -5.17
CA ASN A 187 -2.51 -23.11 -4.18
C ASN A 187 -3.87 -22.73 -3.58
N SER A 188 -4.68 -23.72 -3.25
CA SER A 188 -5.82 -23.59 -2.35
C SER A 188 -5.51 -24.21 -0.99
N GLY A 189 -6.31 -23.88 0.03
CA GLY A 189 -6.26 -24.48 1.35
C GLY A 189 -5.06 -24.10 2.22
N GLN A 190 -4.25 -23.12 1.81
CA GLN A 190 -3.13 -22.64 2.64
C GLN A 190 -3.65 -21.86 3.85
N THR A 191 -3.17 -22.21 5.03
CA THR A 191 -3.61 -21.61 6.28
C THR A 191 -2.44 -21.13 7.14
N ILE A 192 -2.69 -20.13 8.00
CA ILE A 192 -1.69 -19.68 8.98
C ILE A 192 -1.39 -20.78 10.00
N THR A 193 -0.17 -20.80 10.52
CA THR A 193 0.15 -21.69 11.63
C THR A 193 -0.60 -21.23 12.89
N PRO A 194 -1.39 -22.10 13.54
CA PRO A 194 -2.05 -21.76 14.80
C PRO A 194 -1.07 -21.34 15.89
N ALA A 195 -1.51 -20.49 16.81
CA ALA A 195 -0.72 -20.16 18.00
C ALA A 195 -0.52 -21.42 18.87
N PRO A 196 0.58 -21.52 19.63
CA PRO A 196 0.80 -22.66 20.54
C PRO A 196 -0.40 -22.86 21.49
N GLY A 197 -1.04 -24.03 21.42
CA GLY A 197 -2.21 -24.36 22.25
C GLY A 197 -3.57 -24.01 21.65
N SER A 198 -3.63 -23.43 20.45
CA SER A 198 -4.87 -23.20 19.69
C SER A 198 -4.94 -24.10 18.45
N GLN A 199 -6.17 -24.40 18.00
CA GLN A 199 -6.45 -25.04 16.71
C GLN A 199 -6.99 -24.04 15.68
N ASP A 200 -7.18 -22.77 16.08
CA ASP A 200 -7.74 -21.74 15.22
C ASP A 200 -6.77 -21.40 14.09
N THR A 201 -7.30 -21.35 12.88
CA THR A 201 -6.54 -21.00 11.69
C THR A 201 -7.40 -20.20 10.71
N MET A 202 -6.73 -19.63 9.71
CA MET A 202 -7.29 -18.73 8.71
C MET A 202 -6.50 -18.86 7.41
N GLY A 203 -7.13 -18.57 6.27
CA GLY A 203 -6.44 -18.51 4.99
C GLY A 203 -5.16 -17.66 5.04
N GLU A 204 -4.02 -18.24 4.66
CA GLU A 204 -2.70 -17.62 4.82
C GLU A 204 -2.59 -16.33 3.99
N VAL A 205 -2.99 -16.41 2.72
CA VAL A 205 -2.96 -15.29 1.77
C VAL A 205 -3.93 -14.18 2.22
N PHE A 206 -5.12 -14.55 2.69
CA PHE A 206 -6.09 -13.62 3.25
C PHE A 206 -5.59 -12.93 4.52
N CYS A 207 -4.96 -13.67 5.42
CA CYS A 207 -4.39 -13.13 6.65
C CYS A 207 -3.27 -12.13 6.34
N ALA A 208 -2.33 -12.50 5.46
CA ALA A 208 -1.23 -11.64 5.04
C ALA A 208 -1.69 -10.37 4.30
N ASN A 209 -2.64 -10.50 3.37
CA ASN A 209 -3.00 -9.42 2.47
C ASN A 209 -4.08 -8.50 3.05
N VAL A 210 -5.00 -9.03 3.87
CA VAL A 210 -6.20 -8.31 4.33
C VAL A 210 -6.34 -8.33 5.85
N PHE A 211 -6.55 -9.50 6.47
CA PHE A 211 -7.02 -9.53 7.86
C PHE A 211 -5.97 -9.06 8.88
N GLY A 212 -4.69 -9.41 8.71
CA GLY A 212 -3.62 -8.92 9.57
C GLY A 212 -3.49 -7.39 9.50
N HIS A 213 -3.61 -6.81 8.31
CA HIS A 213 -3.64 -5.37 8.13
C HIS A 213 -4.88 -4.73 8.76
N TYR A 214 -6.04 -5.38 8.60
CA TYR A 214 -7.31 -4.94 9.17
C TYR A 214 -7.22 -4.84 10.70
N LEU A 215 -6.73 -5.88 11.37
CA LEU A 215 -6.47 -5.86 12.81
C LEU A 215 -5.46 -4.78 13.20
N PHE A 216 -4.40 -4.62 12.42
CA PHE A 216 -3.36 -3.66 12.74
C PHE A 216 -3.86 -2.21 12.64
N ALA A 217 -4.58 -1.84 11.57
CA ALA A 217 -5.14 -0.50 11.44
C ALA A 217 -6.16 -0.19 12.52
N GLN A 218 -7.05 -1.13 12.85
CA GLN A 218 -8.01 -0.97 13.94
C GLN A 218 -7.32 -0.56 15.25
N LYS A 219 -6.25 -1.28 15.62
CA LYS A 219 -5.49 -0.97 16.83
C LYS A 219 -4.74 0.36 16.75
N LEU A 220 -4.35 0.80 15.55
CA LEU A 220 -3.63 2.05 15.33
C LEU A 220 -4.53 3.27 15.10
N VAL A 221 -5.85 3.10 15.07
CA VAL A 221 -6.81 4.22 15.01
C VAL A 221 -6.46 5.36 15.96
N PRO A 222 -6.08 5.14 17.24
CA PRO A 222 -5.78 6.25 18.14
C PRO A 222 -4.63 7.15 17.66
N LEU A 223 -3.64 6.59 16.93
CA LEU A 223 -2.54 7.37 16.33
C LEU A 223 -2.94 8.03 15.00
N LEU A 224 -3.94 7.49 14.31
CA LEU A 224 -4.42 7.98 13.01
C LEU A 224 -5.53 9.03 13.14
N SER A 225 -6.26 9.03 14.26
CA SER A 225 -7.32 9.99 14.54
C SER A 225 -6.76 11.37 14.88
N ARG A 226 -7.55 12.42 14.66
CA ARG A 226 -7.15 13.80 14.96
C ARG A 226 -8.18 14.45 15.89
N PRO A 227 -7.80 15.28 16.87
CA PRO A 227 -8.75 16.15 17.55
C PRO A 227 -9.52 17.00 16.53
N ALA A 228 -10.80 17.26 16.75
CA ALA A 228 -11.62 18.10 15.85
C ALA A 228 -11.06 19.54 15.70
N SER A 229 -10.28 20.01 16.67
CA SER A 229 -9.58 21.31 16.63
C SER A 229 -8.22 21.26 15.90
N SER A 230 -7.78 20.10 15.42
CA SER A 230 -6.48 19.96 14.77
C SER A 230 -6.47 20.68 13.43
N SER A 231 -5.38 21.39 13.14
CA SER A 231 -5.13 21.97 11.81
C SER A 231 -4.46 20.97 10.85
N LEU A 232 -4.21 19.74 11.29
CA LEU A 232 -3.63 18.69 10.47
C LEU A 232 -4.72 18.04 9.61
N SER A 233 -4.33 17.58 8.43
CA SER A 233 -5.19 16.72 7.62
C SER A 233 -5.53 15.42 8.38
N PRO A 234 -6.68 14.79 8.06
CA PRO A 234 -7.01 13.46 8.59
C PRO A 234 -5.88 12.46 8.32
N GLY A 235 -5.66 11.53 9.26
CA GLY A 235 -4.75 10.41 9.02
C GLY A 235 -5.20 9.58 7.81
N ARG A 236 -4.28 8.84 7.20
CA ARG A 236 -4.57 8.09 5.96
C ARG A 236 -4.26 6.62 6.12
N ILE A 237 -5.21 5.76 5.76
CA ILE A 237 -5.01 4.31 5.61
C ILE A 237 -4.98 4.02 4.11
N ILE A 238 -3.81 3.66 3.58
CA ILE A 238 -3.59 3.44 2.15
C ILE A 238 -3.42 1.93 1.92
N TRP A 239 -4.40 1.32 1.27
CA TRP A 239 -4.38 -0.09 0.91
C TRP A 239 -3.70 -0.31 -0.44
N GLU A 240 -2.77 -1.26 -0.50
CA GLU A 240 -2.16 -1.66 -1.76
C GLU A 240 -2.83 -2.92 -2.34
N SER A 241 -3.61 -2.70 -3.38
CA SER A 241 -4.24 -3.74 -4.19
C SER A 241 -3.37 -4.10 -5.41
N SER A 242 -3.96 -4.81 -6.37
CA SER A 242 -3.35 -5.27 -7.62
C SER A 242 -4.11 -4.70 -8.81
N ILE A 243 -3.45 -4.55 -9.97
CA ILE A 243 -4.18 -4.25 -11.21
C ILE A 243 -5.07 -5.41 -11.68
N ASP A 244 -4.81 -6.61 -11.15
CA ASP A 244 -5.48 -7.85 -11.49
C ASP A 244 -6.34 -8.29 -10.29
N ALA A 245 -7.54 -7.73 -10.21
CA ALA A 245 -8.51 -7.88 -9.13
C ALA A 245 -9.94 -7.92 -9.73
N ASP A 246 -10.20 -8.97 -10.51
CA ASP A 246 -11.42 -9.11 -11.30
C ASP A 246 -12.63 -9.48 -10.46
N TRP A 247 -13.82 -9.19 -10.98
CA TRP A 247 -15.09 -9.51 -10.32
C TRP A 247 -15.18 -11.00 -9.93
N ASP A 248 -14.92 -11.90 -10.87
CA ASP A 248 -15.13 -13.34 -10.72
C ASP A 248 -14.08 -14.05 -9.82
N THR A 249 -13.07 -13.32 -9.34
CA THR A 249 -12.04 -13.91 -8.48
C THR A 249 -12.40 -13.92 -7.00
N PHE A 250 -13.47 -13.23 -6.60
CA PHE A 250 -13.90 -13.13 -5.21
C PHE A 250 -15.30 -13.70 -5.01
N SER A 251 -15.47 -14.45 -3.93
CA SER A 251 -16.78 -14.92 -3.45
C SER A 251 -16.91 -14.59 -1.96
N LEU A 252 -18.08 -14.12 -1.56
CA LEU A 252 -18.39 -13.91 -0.13
C LEU A 252 -18.36 -15.22 0.66
N ASP A 253 -18.71 -16.34 0.02
CA ASP A 253 -18.75 -17.66 0.66
C ASP A 253 -17.34 -18.20 0.94
N ASP A 254 -16.34 -17.72 0.19
CA ASP A 254 -14.92 -18.01 0.40
C ASP A 254 -14.13 -16.74 0.76
N LEU A 255 -14.63 -15.97 1.75
CA LEU A 255 -14.04 -14.69 2.18
C LEU A 255 -12.54 -14.81 2.51
N GLN A 256 -12.13 -15.95 3.08
CA GLN A 256 -10.74 -16.20 3.48
C GLN A 256 -9.88 -16.80 2.35
N ALA A 257 -10.43 -16.96 1.16
CA ALA A 257 -9.75 -17.50 -0.02
C ALA A 257 -9.09 -18.87 0.22
N LEU A 258 -9.82 -19.78 0.88
CA LEU A 258 -9.39 -21.13 1.21
C LEU A 258 -9.72 -22.13 0.09
N GLU A 259 -10.84 -21.95 -0.59
CA GLU A 259 -11.31 -22.89 -1.61
C GLU A 259 -10.76 -22.54 -3.00
N THR A 260 -10.61 -21.24 -3.28
CA THR A 260 -10.14 -20.75 -4.57
C THR A 260 -8.66 -21.05 -4.84
N ASN A 261 -8.33 -21.33 -6.11
CA ASN A 261 -6.95 -21.37 -6.61
C ASN A 261 -6.43 -19.97 -7.04
N ALA A 262 -7.22 -18.91 -6.84
CA ALA A 262 -6.90 -17.52 -7.16
C ALA A 262 -6.87 -16.67 -5.89
N ALA A 263 -6.25 -17.17 -4.81
CA ALA A 263 -6.30 -16.55 -3.49
C ALA A 263 -5.71 -15.12 -3.47
N TYR A 264 -4.67 -14.87 -4.26
CA TYR A 264 -4.13 -13.51 -4.42
C TYR A 264 -5.16 -12.58 -5.05
N GLU A 265 -5.74 -12.96 -6.17
CA GLU A 265 -6.69 -12.14 -6.91
C GLU A 265 -7.96 -11.91 -6.07
N SER A 266 -8.46 -12.96 -5.41
CA SER A 266 -9.59 -12.90 -4.46
C SER A 266 -9.35 -11.88 -3.35
N THR A 267 -8.18 -11.94 -2.70
CA THR A 267 -7.86 -11.02 -1.59
C THR A 267 -7.63 -9.59 -2.07
N LYS A 268 -7.08 -9.39 -3.27
CA LYS A 268 -6.92 -8.05 -3.87
C LYS A 268 -8.25 -7.47 -4.33
N ARG A 269 -9.18 -8.30 -4.83
CA ARG A 269 -10.56 -7.90 -5.10
C ARG A 269 -11.29 -7.52 -3.81
N LEU A 270 -11.13 -8.30 -2.74
CA LEU A 270 -11.64 -7.96 -1.42
C LEU A 270 -11.08 -6.61 -0.94
N THR A 271 -9.78 -6.33 -1.14
CA THR A 271 -9.18 -5.02 -0.83
C THR A 271 -9.82 -3.88 -1.62
N ASP A 272 -10.09 -4.08 -2.92
CA ASP A 272 -10.79 -3.08 -3.75
C ASP A 272 -12.16 -2.74 -3.19
N VAL A 273 -12.96 -3.77 -2.91
CA VAL A 273 -14.31 -3.61 -2.34
C VAL A 273 -14.23 -2.93 -0.98
N LEU A 274 -13.36 -3.36 -0.08
CA LEU A 274 -13.19 -2.80 1.25
C LEU A 274 -12.89 -1.30 1.21
N ALA A 275 -11.87 -0.90 0.44
CA ALA A 275 -11.40 0.48 0.43
C ALA A 275 -12.40 1.42 -0.26
N LEU A 276 -12.90 1.05 -1.45
CA LEU A 276 -13.75 1.92 -2.28
C LEU A 276 -15.16 2.10 -1.71
N THR A 277 -15.62 1.16 -0.87
CA THR A 277 -16.95 1.25 -0.24
C THR A 277 -16.93 1.84 1.15
N SER A 278 -15.75 2.14 1.71
CA SER A 278 -15.58 2.59 3.10
C SER A 278 -16.35 3.86 3.47
N SER A 279 -16.56 4.78 2.52
CA SER A 279 -17.32 6.03 2.73
C SER A 279 -18.81 5.91 2.40
N LEU A 280 -19.28 4.74 1.96
CA LEU A 280 -20.65 4.56 1.51
C LEU A 280 -21.63 4.28 2.66
N PRO A 281 -22.91 4.66 2.53
CA PRO A 281 -23.93 4.37 3.54
C PRO A 281 -24.08 2.88 3.86
N THR A 282 -23.88 1.98 2.88
CA THR A 282 -23.99 0.53 3.06
C THR A 282 -22.91 -0.05 3.99
N SER A 283 -21.73 0.56 4.03
CA SER A 283 -20.60 0.12 4.84
C SER A 283 -20.44 0.93 6.13
N LYS A 284 -20.99 2.15 6.17
CA LYS A 284 -20.81 3.12 7.26
C LYS A 284 -21.01 2.55 8.67
N PRO A 285 -22.06 1.77 9.00
CA PRO A 285 -22.24 1.24 10.36
C PRO A 285 -21.07 0.37 10.83
N TYR A 286 -20.46 -0.38 9.92
CA TYR A 286 -19.34 -1.28 10.20
C TYR A 286 -18.01 -0.54 10.20
N VAL A 287 -17.84 0.44 9.31
CA VAL A 287 -16.67 1.31 9.27
C VAL A 287 -16.59 2.19 10.52
N ASP A 288 -17.71 2.75 10.96
CA ASP A 288 -17.78 3.54 12.20
C ASP A 288 -17.43 2.66 13.42
N LYS A 289 -17.84 1.39 13.44
CA LYS A 289 -17.44 0.42 14.46
C LYS A 289 -15.95 0.05 14.38
N TYR A 290 -15.43 -0.16 13.19
CA TYR A 290 -14.02 -0.49 12.93
C TYR A 290 -13.11 0.66 13.38
N LEU A 291 -13.45 1.89 13.00
CA LEU A 291 -12.69 3.07 13.36
C LEU A 291 -12.94 3.46 14.82
N SER A 292 -14.12 3.25 15.38
CA SER A 292 -14.44 3.49 16.81
C SER A 292 -13.91 4.83 17.35
N VAL A 293 -14.02 5.89 16.55
CA VAL A 293 -13.50 7.22 16.88
C VAL A 293 -14.53 7.98 17.69
N SER A 294 -14.08 8.65 18.75
CA SER A 294 -14.93 9.50 19.59
C SER A 294 -15.42 10.73 18.83
N GLU A 295 -16.59 11.27 19.19
CA GLU A 295 -17.22 12.40 18.48
C GLU A 295 -16.37 13.68 18.42
N ASP A 296 -15.44 13.85 19.36
CA ASP A 296 -14.49 14.98 19.43
C ASP A 296 -13.28 14.81 18.50
N LYS A 297 -13.23 13.73 17.71
CA LYS A 297 -12.12 13.41 16.83
C LYS A 297 -12.57 13.14 15.40
N THR A 298 -11.71 13.50 14.46
CA THR A 298 -11.85 13.18 13.05
C THR A 298 -11.21 11.81 12.77
N PRO A 299 -11.93 10.87 12.15
CA PRO A 299 -11.39 9.57 11.76
C PRO A 299 -10.41 9.68 10.59
N PRO A 300 -9.54 8.68 10.39
CA PRO A 300 -8.71 8.63 9.19
C PRO A 300 -9.53 8.35 7.93
N LYS A 301 -9.02 8.80 6.78
CA LYS A 301 -9.54 8.48 5.45
C LYS A 301 -8.89 7.22 4.88
N ILE A 302 -9.64 6.47 4.07
CA ILE A 302 -9.19 5.22 3.46
C ILE A 302 -8.99 5.43 1.95
N TYR A 303 -7.81 5.07 1.44
CA TYR A 303 -7.46 5.20 0.03
C TYR A 303 -6.96 3.87 -0.54
N LEU A 304 -7.06 3.74 -1.87
CA LEU A 304 -6.68 2.53 -2.59
C LEU A 304 -5.63 2.84 -3.64
N ALA A 305 -4.54 2.07 -3.62
CA ALA A 305 -3.48 2.13 -4.60
C ALA A 305 -3.20 0.75 -5.23
N HIS A 306 -2.46 0.74 -6.35
CA HIS A 306 -1.79 -0.47 -6.83
C HIS A 306 -0.45 -0.12 -7.51
N PRO A 307 0.54 -1.03 -7.49
CA PRO A 307 1.89 -0.72 -7.93
C PRO A 307 2.10 -0.86 -9.44
N GLY A 308 1.05 -1.17 -10.21
CA GLY A 308 1.19 -1.69 -11.57
C GLY A 308 1.91 -3.05 -11.57
N ILE A 309 2.70 -3.31 -12.61
CA ILE A 309 3.50 -4.51 -12.78
C ILE A 309 4.94 -4.20 -12.39
N VAL A 310 5.34 -4.78 -11.25
CA VAL A 310 6.68 -4.69 -10.69
C VAL A 310 7.29 -6.08 -10.67
N GLN A 311 8.53 -6.17 -11.11
CA GLN A 311 9.32 -7.39 -10.99
C GLN A 311 9.74 -7.55 -9.53
N THR A 312 9.12 -8.50 -8.83
CA THR A 312 9.46 -8.86 -7.46
C THR A 312 9.59 -10.37 -7.34
N THR A 313 10.20 -10.83 -6.24
CA THR A 313 10.26 -12.26 -5.89
C THR A 313 8.93 -12.80 -5.36
N LEU A 314 7.84 -12.02 -5.41
CA LEU A 314 6.50 -12.46 -5.03
C LEU A 314 6.05 -13.64 -5.89
N PHE A 315 6.45 -13.64 -7.17
CA PHE A 315 6.22 -14.76 -8.07
C PHE A 315 7.46 -15.67 -8.10
N PRO A 316 7.35 -16.97 -7.81
CA PRO A 316 8.48 -17.88 -7.73
C PRO A 316 8.99 -18.24 -9.14
N LEU A 317 9.92 -17.45 -9.67
CA LEU A 317 10.64 -17.74 -10.92
C LEU A 317 12.09 -18.13 -10.61
N ASN A 318 12.62 -19.09 -11.38
CA ASN A 318 14.05 -19.34 -11.39
C ASN A 318 14.80 -18.14 -12.01
N ALA A 319 16.12 -18.04 -11.77
CA ALA A 319 16.91 -16.87 -12.19
C ALA A 319 16.86 -16.60 -13.70
N PHE A 320 16.83 -17.63 -14.54
CA PHE A 320 16.73 -17.50 -15.99
C PHE A 320 15.39 -16.87 -16.40
N MET A 321 14.28 -17.40 -15.89
CA MET A 321 12.95 -16.86 -16.15
C MET A 321 12.77 -15.46 -15.56
N PHE A 322 13.36 -15.20 -14.39
CA PHE A 322 13.34 -13.88 -13.76
C PHE A 322 14.00 -12.82 -14.65
N PHE A 323 15.17 -13.11 -15.22
CA PHE A 323 15.86 -12.23 -16.17
C PHE A 323 15.01 -11.97 -17.42
N TRP A 324 14.51 -13.02 -18.08
CA TRP A 324 13.74 -12.86 -19.31
C TRP A 324 12.39 -12.19 -19.08
N TYR A 325 11.76 -12.44 -17.94
CA TYR A 325 10.56 -11.72 -17.54
C TYR A 325 10.84 -10.22 -17.47
N GLN A 326 11.96 -9.79 -16.89
CA GLN A 326 12.35 -8.38 -16.88
C GLN A 326 12.44 -7.78 -18.28
N VAL A 327 13.12 -8.47 -19.19
CA VAL A 327 13.27 -8.03 -20.59
C VAL A 327 11.89 -7.85 -21.23
N VAL A 328 10.98 -8.81 -21.04
CA VAL A 328 9.60 -8.74 -21.55
C VAL A 328 8.85 -7.54 -20.96
N LEU A 329 8.99 -7.25 -19.66
CA LEU A 329 8.35 -6.08 -19.06
C LEU A 329 8.82 -4.76 -19.67
N TYR A 330 10.13 -4.62 -19.95
CA TYR A 330 10.67 -3.44 -20.64
C TYR A 330 10.14 -3.33 -22.07
N LEU A 331 10.08 -4.44 -22.82
CA LEU A 331 9.49 -4.46 -24.17
C LEU A 331 8.03 -4.00 -24.15
N VAL A 332 7.22 -4.52 -23.22
CA VAL A 332 5.80 -4.16 -23.09
C VAL A 332 5.61 -2.70 -22.70
N ARG A 333 6.46 -2.16 -21.82
CA ARG A 333 6.49 -0.73 -21.52
C ARG A 333 6.78 0.11 -22.77
N TRP A 334 7.78 -0.29 -23.57
CA TRP A 334 8.08 0.37 -24.83
C TRP A 334 6.97 0.25 -25.86
N MET A 335 6.14 -0.79 -25.82
CA MET A 335 4.92 -0.91 -26.64
C MET A 335 3.79 0.03 -26.17
N GLY A 336 3.99 0.77 -25.07
CA GLY A 336 3.08 1.83 -24.64
C GLY A 336 2.18 1.46 -23.47
N SER A 337 2.35 0.29 -22.86
CA SER A 337 1.64 -0.08 -21.64
C SER A 337 1.96 0.89 -20.50
N PRO A 338 0.96 1.51 -19.86
CA PRO A 338 1.20 2.40 -18.73
C PRO A 338 1.50 1.63 -17.44
N TRP A 339 1.15 0.35 -17.36
CA TRP A 339 1.14 -0.40 -16.11
C TRP A 339 2.45 -1.11 -15.81
N HIS A 340 3.56 -0.75 -16.47
CA HIS A 340 4.85 -1.40 -16.30
C HIS A 340 5.87 -0.45 -15.68
N PRO A 341 5.77 -0.10 -14.40
CA PRO A 341 6.82 0.61 -13.67
C PRO A 341 8.08 -0.24 -13.46
N ILE A 342 7.94 -1.57 -13.45
CA ILE A 342 9.00 -2.60 -13.43
C ILE A 342 9.77 -2.69 -12.11
N THR A 343 10.16 -1.58 -11.50
CA THR A 343 10.95 -1.57 -10.25
C THR A 343 10.10 -1.21 -9.05
N GLY A 344 10.51 -1.64 -7.84
CA GLY A 344 9.81 -1.30 -6.60
C GLY A 344 9.68 0.21 -6.38
N TYR A 345 10.75 0.96 -6.66
CA TYR A 345 10.76 2.42 -6.57
C TYR A 345 9.79 3.11 -7.56
N ASN A 346 9.63 2.56 -8.77
CA ASN A 346 8.68 3.11 -9.73
C ASN A 346 7.24 2.73 -9.36
N GLY A 347 7.05 1.50 -8.88
CA GLY A 347 5.77 0.97 -8.40
C GLY A 347 5.24 1.67 -7.14
N SER A 348 6.07 2.42 -6.43
CA SER A 348 5.65 3.18 -5.25
C SER A 348 5.08 4.57 -5.54
N THR A 349 4.97 4.97 -6.80
CA THR A 349 4.53 6.31 -7.21
C THR A 349 3.15 6.70 -6.64
N ALA A 350 2.14 5.84 -6.78
CA ALA A 350 0.78 6.09 -6.27
C ALA A 350 0.68 6.10 -4.74
N PRO A 351 1.17 5.09 -3.99
CA PRO A 351 1.09 5.11 -2.53
C PRO A 351 1.91 6.26 -1.91
N ALA A 352 3.07 6.61 -2.46
CA ALA A 352 3.84 7.76 -2.00
C ALA A 352 3.10 9.08 -2.27
N TRP A 353 2.47 9.23 -3.45
CA TRP A 353 1.64 10.39 -3.75
C TRP A 353 0.44 10.51 -2.80
N LEU A 354 -0.28 9.41 -2.53
CA LEU A 354 -1.40 9.42 -1.57
C LEU A 354 -0.95 9.83 -0.16
N ALA A 355 0.26 9.46 0.26
CA ALA A 355 0.79 9.86 1.56
C ALA A 355 1.29 11.32 1.59
N LEU A 356 1.76 11.86 0.46
CA LEU A 356 2.39 13.18 0.38
C LEU A 356 1.52 14.27 -0.24
N ALA A 357 0.40 13.97 -0.88
CA ALA A 357 -0.46 14.99 -1.49
C ALA A 357 -1.13 15.87 -0.42
N GLU A 358 -1.35 17.14 -0.75
CA GLU A 358 -2.21 18.02 0.06
C GLU A 358 -3.64 17.48 0.08
N GLN A 359 -4.33 17.66 1.21
CA GLN A 359 -5.66 17.07 1.41
C GLN A 359 -6.68 17.64 0.43
N GLU A 360 -6.59 18.93 0.13
CA GLU A 360 -7.48 19.62 -0.82
C GLU A 360 -7.36 19.04 -2.23
N ALA A 361 -6.15 18.63 -2.63
CA ALA A 361 -5.93 17.99 -3.93
C ALA A 361 -6.59 16.62 -3.99
N LEU A 362 -6.51 15.83 -2.92
CA LEU A 362 -7.18 14.52 -2.83
C LEU A 362 -8.70 14.66 -2.80
N ASP A 363 -9.22 15.62 -2.04
CA ASP A 363 -10.66 15.87 -1.91
C ASP A 363 -11.26 16.36 -3.25
N SER A 364 -10.53 17.19 -3.99
CA SER A 364 -10.98 17.69 -5.30
C SER A 364 -11.17 16.59 -6.36
N GLU A 365 -10.49 15.46 -6.18
CA GLU A 365 -10.55 14.29 -7.07
C GLU A 365 -11.45 13.17 -6.55
N ASP A 366 -12.10 13.37 -5.39
CA ASP A 366 -12.83 12.34 -4.64
C ASP A 366 -11.98 11.07 -4.48
N ALA A 367 -10.73 11.26 -4.02
CA ALA A 367 -9.69 10.24 -4.11
C ALA A 367 -9.99 8.95 -3.34
N GLU A 368 -10.91 8.98 -2.36
CA GLU A 368 -11.40 7.80 -1.61
C GLU A 368 -12.22 6.85 -2.51
N ARG A 369 -12.77 7.34 -3.63
CA ARG A 369 -13.55 6.57 -4.62
C ARG A 369 -12.75 6.07 -5.80
N VAL A 370 -11.44 6.29 -5.81
CA VAL A 370 -10.58 6.02 -6.95
C VAL A 370 -9.52 5.00 -6.58
N LYS A 371 -9.32 4.01 -7.45
CA LYS A 371 -8.14 3.15 -7.41
C LYS A 371 -6.98 3.82 -8.13
N TRP A 372 -5.94 4.20 -7.39
CA TRP A 372 -4.80 4.94 -7.92
C TRP A 372 -3.64 4.01 -8.29
N GLY A 373 -3.25 4.02 -9.56
CA GLY A 373 -2.17 3.18 -10.07
C GLY A 373 -0.85 3.91 -10.25
N SER A 374 0.24 3.24 -9.88
CA SER A 374 1.59 3.61 -10.30
C SER A 374 1.77 3.24 -11.77
N ALA A 375 1.81 4.25 -12.63
CA ALA A 375 2.01 4.11 -14.06
C ALA A 375 3.38 4.62 -14.50
N ALA A 376 3.84 4.17 -15.66
CA ALA A 376 5.04 4.64 -16.32
C ALA A 376 4.77 4.92 -17.80
N ASP A 377 5.42 5.95 -18.35
CA ASP A 377 5.41 6.14 -19.80
C ASP A 377 6.41 5.18 -20.49
N ARG A 378 6.52 5.28 -21.81
CA ARG A 378 7.41 4.43 -22.62
C ARG A 378 8.88 4.56 -22.16
N TRP A 379 9.26 5.71 -21.63
CA TRP A 379 10.63 6.02 -21.22
C TRP A 379 10.88 5.74 -19.73
N GLY A 380 9.87 5.28 -19.00
CA GLY A 380 9.99 4.96 -17.58
C GLY A 380 9.73 6.15 -16.66
N ARG A 381 9.26 7.30 -17.17
CA ARG A 381 8.80 8.40 -16.31
C ARG A 381 7.51 7.97 -15.62
N CYS A 382 7.55 7.94 -14.29
CA CYS A 382 6.42 7.48 -13.50
C CYS A 382 5.43 8.60 -13.21
N TYR A 383 4.14 8.25 -13.14
CA TYR A 383 3.04 9.15 -12.81
C TYR A 383 1.89 8.37 -12.17
N VAL A 384 0.99 9.09 -11.49
CA VAL A 384 -0.22 8.52 -10.90
C VAL A 384 -1.36 8.55 -11.91
N ARG A 385 -2.19 7.49 -11.93
CA ARG A 385 -3.31 7.37 -12.87
C ARG A 385 -4.51 6.69 -12.21
N LYS A 386 -5.74 7.09 -12.57
CA LYS A 386 -6.96 6.38 -12.18
C LYS A 386 -7.08 5.04 -12.91
N THR A 387 -7.47 4.00 -12.19
CA THR A 387 -7.61 2.63 -12.71
C THR A 387 -9.07 2.20 -12.67
N GLU A 388 -9.55 1.61 -13.76
CA GLU A 388 -10.89 1.03 -13.81
C GLU A 388 -10.96 -0.18 -12.88
N VAL A 389 -12.03 -0.26 -12.10
CA VAL A 389 -12.34 -1.39 -11.22
C VAL A 389 -13.61 -2.05 -11.72
N ASP A 390 -13.54 -3.36 -11.93
CA ASP A 390 -14.66 -4.15 -12.44
C ASP A 390 -15.88 -4.01 -11.52
N GLY A 391 -17.02 -3.63 -12.09
CA GLY A 391 -18.27 -3.31 -11.40
C GLY A 391 -18.32 -2.02 -10.58
N TRP A 392 -17.25 -1.23 -10.55
CA TRP A 392 -17.20 0.08 -9.89
C TRP A 392 -17.00 1.25 -10.87
N GLY A 393 -16.29 1.02 -11.97
CA GLY A 393 -15.85 2.07 -12.88
C GLY A 393 -14.55 2.72 -12.39
N TRP A 394 -14.36 4.02 -12.66
CA TRP A 394 -13.19 4.79 -12.21
C TRP A 394 -13.46 5.57 -10.93
N GLU A 395 -14.69 6.04 -10.74
CA GLU A 395 -15.06 6.99 -9.67
C GLU A 395 -16.33 6.55 -8.90
N GLY A 396 -16.80 5.31 -9.08
CA GLY A 396 -17.99 4.79 -8.38
C GLY A 396 -19.31 5.30 -8.92
N LYS A 397 -19.36 5.55 -10.23
CA LYS A 397 -20.55 6.02 -10.96
C LYS A 397 -20.55 5.45 -12.37
N VAL A 398 -21.70 5.43 -13.02
CA VAL A 398 -21.78 5.10 -14.45
C VAL A 398 -21.10 6.20 -15.26
N GLU A 399 -20.04 5.86 -16.00
CA GLU A 399 -19.29 6.81 -16.83
C GLU A 399 -19.57 6.69 -18.33
N GLU A 400 -19.58 7.84 -19.01
CA GLU A 400 -19.76 7.93 -20.45
C GLU A 400 -18.44 7.74 -21.21
N LEU A 401 -18.45 6.87 -22.24
CA LEU A 401 -17.27 6.56 -23.06
C LEU A 401 -16.59 7.80 -23.66
N ARG A 402 -17.40 8.79 -24.06
CA ARG A 402 -16.90 10.04 -24.65
C ARG A 402 -16.05 10.83 -23.65
N GLU A 403 -16.48 10.91 -22.39
CA GLU A 403 -15.76 11.62 -21.33
C GLU A 403 -14.48 10.88 -20.93
N LEU A 404 -14.54 9.55 -20.84
CA LEU A 404 -13.36 8.72 -20.59
C LEU A 404 -12.31 8.89 -21.70
N LYS A 405 -12.74 9.00 -22.96
CA LYS A 405 -11.84 9.24 -24.10
C LYS A 405 -11.21 10.64 -24.05
N LYS A 406 -11.99 11.68 -23.73
CA LYS A 406 -11.49 13.06 -23.57
C LYS A 406 -10.45 13.15 -22.45
N LYS A 407 -10.70 12.47 -21.31
CA LYS A 407 -9.78 12.38 -20.18
C LYS A 407 -8.58 11.45 -20.43
N GLY A 408 -8.54 10.77 -21.58
CA GLY A 408 -7.49 9.83 -21.95
C GLY A 408 -7.43 8.58 -21.05
N LEU A 409 -8.50 8.24 -20.33
CA LEU A 409 -8.55 7.14 -19.35
C LEU A 409 -8.57 5.76 -19.99
N LEU A 410 -9.01 5.64 -21.26
CA LEU A 410 -9.10 4.37 -21.99
C LEU A 410 -7.73 3.73 -22.28
N ARG A 411 -6.63 4.49 -22.22
CA ARG A 411 -5.28 3.93 -22.42
C ARG A 411 -4.91 3.03 -21.24
N GLY A 412 -4.50 1.80 -21.53
CA GLY A 412 -4.18 0.79 -20.51
C GLY A 412 -5.41 0.13 -19.89
N ARG A 413 -6.61 0.35 -20.42
CA ARG A 413 -7.80 -0.37 -19.97
C ARG A 413 -7.66 -1.88 -20.24
N LYS A 414 -8.17 -2.73 -19.35
CA LYS A 414 -8.21 -4.18 -19.54
C LYS A 414 -9.09 -4.51 -20.75
N GLY A 415 -8.56 -5.36 -21.64
CA GLY A 415 -9.25 -5.73 -22.88
C GLY A 415 -10.50 -6.56 -22.59
N GLY A 416 -11.62 -6.23 -23.25
CA GLY A 416 -12.89 -6.95 -23.09
C GLY A 416 -13.79 -6.45 -21.96
N MET A 417 -13.37 -5.45 -21.19
CA MET A 417 -14.21 -4.84 -20.16
C MET A 417 -15.40 -4.08 -20.77
N GLU A 418 -16.61 -4.35 -20.27
CA GLU A 418 -17.78 -3.49 -20.51
C GLU A 418 -17.74 -2.28 -19.58
N LEU A 419 -18.39 -1.18 -19.96
CA LEU A 419 -18.58 -0.07 -19.02
C LEU A 419 -19.55 -0.49 -17.92
N VAL A 420 -19.32 -0.01 -16.70
CA VAL A 420 -20.17 -0.32 -15.55
C VAL A 420 -21.60 0.15 -15.81
N LYS A 421 -22.56 -0.70 -15.50
CA LYS A 421 -24.01 -0.41 -15.55
C LYS A 421 -24.51 -0.16 -14.13
N GLU A 422 -25.63 0.54 -13.99
CA GLU A 422 -26.18 0.91 -12.67
C GLU A 422 -26.44 -0.33 -11.79
N GLU A 423 -27.01 -1.39 -12.37
CA GLU A 423 -27.27 -2.66 -11.65
C GLU A 423 -25.98 -3.23 -11.04
N ARG A 424 -24.92 -3.32 -11.85
CA ARG A 424 -23.62 -3.84 -11.40
C ARG A 424 -22.95 -2.94 -10.36
N LEU A 425 -23.15 -1.62 -10.47
CA LEU A 425 -22.66 -0.67 -9.48
C LEU A 425 -23.40 -0.83 -8.15
N VAL A 426 -24.71 -1.07 -8.16
CA VAL A 426 -25.49 -1.38 -6.96
C VAL A 426 -24.99 -2.67 -6.32
N GLU A 427 -24.79 -3.73 -7.09
CA GLU A 427 -24.22 -5.00 -6.61
C GLU A 427 -22.86 -4.78 -5.92
N PHE A 428 -21.98 -3.95 -6.47
CA PHE A 428 -20.68 -3.62 -5.86
C PHE A 428 -20.84 -2.91 -4.51
N LYS A 429 -21.78 -1.96 -4.41
CA LYS A 429 -22.04 -1.19 -3.18
C LYS A 429 -22.64 -2.06 -2.07
N GLU A 430 -23.53 -2.98 -2.42
CA GLU A 430 -24.12 -3.96 -1.49
C GLU A 430 -23.07 -4.98 -1.03
N LEU A 431 -22.23 -5.47 -1.96
CA LEU A 431 -21.09 -6.32 -1.64
C LEU A 431 -20.16 -5.67 -0.62
N GLY A 432 -19.91 -4.35 -0.74
CA GLY A 432 -19.15 -3.58 0.24
C GLY A 432 -19.73 -3.63 1.65
N GLY A 433 -21.05 -3.47 1.79
CA GLY A 433 -21.72 -3.56 3.09
C GLY A 433 -21.53 -4.95 3.73
N GLU A 434 -21.74 -6.02 2.95
CA GLU A 434 -21.59 -7.40 3.44
C GLU A 434 -20.13 -7.77 3.73
N VAL A 435 -19.16 -7.29 2.93
CA VAL A 435 -17.73 -7.45 3.20
C VAL A 435 -17.35 -6.83 4.54
N TRP A 436 -17.72 -5.58 4.76
CA TRP A 436 -17.39 -4.87 6.00
C TRP A 436 -18.05 -5.54 7.21
N LYS A 437 -19.31 -5.95 7.10
CA LYS A 437 -20.03 -6.71 8.12
C LYS A 437 -19.32 -8.02 8.49
N ARG A 438 -18.94 -8.84 7.50
CA ARG A 438 -18.29 -10.14 7.74
C ARG A 438 -16.88 -9.96 8.32
N LEU A 439 -16.11 -8.97 7.85
CA LEU A 439 -14.79 -8.67 8.41
C LEU A 439 -14.85 -8.17 9.84
N GLU A 440 -15.83 -7.31 10.17
CA GLU A 440 -16.04 -6.86 11.56
C GLU A 440 -16.49 -8.00 12.48
N ALA A 441 -17.33 -8.92 12.00
CA ALA A 441 -17.71 -10.11 12.76
C ALA A 441 -16.49 -11.02 12.99
N LEU A 442 -15.71 -11.29 11.96
CA LEU A 442 -14.49 -12.09 12.02
C LEU A 442 -13.46 -11.47 12.96
N ARG A 443 -13.29 -10.14 12.91
CA ARG A 443 -12.42 -9.42 13.85
C ARG A 443 -12.85 -9.65 15.29
N GLY A 444 -14.14 -9.49 15.59
CA GLY A 444 -14.66 -9.72 16.93
C GLY A 444 -14.46 -11.15 17.42
N GLU A 445 -14.61 -12.14 16.54
CA GLU A 445 -14.31 -13.55 16.84
C GLU A 445 -12.83 -13.75 17.22
N TRP A 446 -11.91 -13.23 16.41
CA TRP A 446 -10.47 -13.40 16.64
C TRP A 446 -9.94 -12.58 17.82
N GLU A 447 -10.49 -11.39 18.07
CA GLU A 447 -10.16 -10.61 19.27
C GLU A 447 -10.61 -11.31 20.55
N GLY A 448 -11.67 -12.11 20.52
CA GLY A 448 -12.08 -12.94 21.65
C GLY A 448 -11.16 -14.15 21.91
N LYS A 449 -10.32 -14.52 20.93
CA LYS A 449 -9.39 -15.66 20.99
C LYS A 449 -7.96 -15.25 21.34
N LEU A 450 -7.59 -13.99 21.11
CA LEU A 450 -6.27 -13.40 21.38
C LEU A 450 -6.22 -12.77 22.77
#